data_AF-A0A5M6AF96-F1
#
_entry.id   AF-A0A5M6AF96-F1
#
_cell.length_a   1.000
_cell.length_b   1.000
_cell.length_c   1.000
_cell.angle_alpha   90.00
_cell.angle_beta   90.00
_cell.angle_gamma   90.00
#
_symmetry.space_group_name_H-M   'P 1'
#
loop_
_entity.id
_entity.type
_entity.pdbx_description
1 polymer ?
#
loop_
_entity_poly.entity_id
_entity_poly.type
_entity_poly.pdbx_seq_one_letter_code
_entity_poly.pdbx_strand_id
1 'polypeptide(L)' 'MKKLIYILCCLFCLFITVDMGYDTWEQLSAKPFSFRLFMRILALLGWCVITYGVATRRYGWVQKLCK' A
#
# COMPACT_ATOMS: atom_id res chain seq x y z
N MET A 1 -4.89 -7.51 22.46
CA MET A 1 -5.32 -8.16 21.20
C MET A 1 -5.46 -7.22 20.00
N LYS A 2 -6.08 -6.03 20.13
CA LYS A 2 -6.26 -5.09 18.99
C LYS A 2 -4.96 -4.61 18.31
N LYS A 3 -3.86 -4.45 19.08
CA LYS A 3 -2.54 -4.04 18.56
C LYS A 3 -1.88 -5.11 17.68
N LEU A 4 -2.07 -6.39 18.02
CA LEU A 4 -1.46 -7.51 17.30
C LEU A 4 -2.15 -7.72 15.95
N ILE A 5 -3.50 -7.61 15.94
CA ILE A 5 -4.30 -7.60 14.71
C ILE A 5 -3.93 -6.40 13.82
N TYR A 6 -3.67 -5.23 14.41
CA TYR A 6 -3.19 -4.06 13.65
C TYR A 6 -1.82 -4.32 12.99
N ILE A 7 -0.85 -4.87 13.72
CA ILE A 7 0.47 -5.20 13.18
C ILE A 7 0.35 -6.22 12.04
N LEU A 8 -0.48 -7.25 12.21
CA LEU A 8 -0.78 -8.23 11.15
C LEU A 8 -1.41 -7.58 9.92
N CYS A 9 -2.39 -6.69 10.10
CA CYS A 9 -2.98 -5.92 9.00
C CYS A 9 -1.95 -5.04 8.29
N CYS A 10 -1.07 -4.35 9.04
CA CYS A 10 -0.02 -3.53 8.45
C CYS A 10 0.98 -4.38 7.66
N LEU A 11 1.42 -5.52 8.20
CA LEU A 11 2.30 -6.46 7.50
C LEU A 11 1.65 -6.97 6.21
N PHE A 12 0.37 -7.35 6.27
CA PHE A 12 -0.36 -7.81 5.10
C PHE A 12 -0.49 -6.72 4.02
N CYS A 13 -0.79 -5.48 4.42
CA CYS A 13 -0.84 -4.34 3.50
C CYS A 13 0.54 -4.10 2.86
N LEU A 14 1.62 -4.20 3.64
CA LEU A 14 3.00 -4.02 3.18
C LEU A 14 3.39 -5.09 2.16
N PHE A 15 3.02 -6.35 2.40
CA PHE A 15 3.20 -7.45 1.44
C PHE A 15 2.48 -7.18 0.12
N ILE A 16 1.22 -6.75 0.15
CA ILE A 16 0.46 -6.41 -1.07
C ILE A 16 1.14 -5.27 -1.82
N THR A 17 1.58 -4.23 -1.11
CA THR A 17 2.26 -3.09 -1.73
C THR A 17 3.58 -3.50 -2.38
N VAL A 18 4.35 -4.38 -1.74
CA VAL A 18 5.62 -4.90 -2.29
C VAL A 18 5.37 -5.79 -3.50
N ASP A 19 4.40 -6.70 -3.43
CA ASP A 19 4.01 -7.57 -4.54
C ASP A 19 3.57 -6.78 -5.78
N MET A 20 2.63 -5.83 -5.59
CA MET A 20 2.20 -4.95 -6.67
C MET A 20 3.32 -4.05 -7.19
N GLY A 21 4.20 -3.58 -6.30
CA GLY A 21 5.35 -2.76 -6.67
C GLY A 21 6.36 -3.54 -7.52
N TYR A 22 6.62 -4.79 -7.15
CA TYR A 22 7.51 -5.69 -7.87
C TYR A 22 6.97 -6.02 -9.27
N ASP A 23 5.70 -6.42 -9.39
CA ASP A 23 5.06 -6.70 -10.69
C ASP A 23 5.03 -5.43 -11.58
N THR A 24 4.79 -4.25 -10.99
CA THR A 24 4.84 -2.97 -11.71
C THR A 24 6.26 -2.65 -12.19
N TRP A 25 7.28 -2.88 -11.36
CA TRP A 25 8.69 -2.66 -11.68
C TRP A 25 9.19 -3.60 -12.76
N GLU A 26 8.84 -4.89 -12.66
CA GLU A 26 9.16 -5.91 -13.66
C GLU A 26 8.56 -5.52 -15.02
N GLN A 27 7.28 -5.11 -15.04
CA GLN A 27 6.63 -4.64 -16.27
C GLN A 27 7.25 -3.38 -16.84
N LEU A 28 7.74 -2.47 -15.99
CA LEU A 28 8.43 -1.26 -16.42
C LEU A 28 9.79 -1.57 -17.04
N SER A 29 10.48 -2.58 -16.51
CA SER A 29 11.80 -3.01 -16.99
C SER A 29 11.72 -3.84 -18.29
N ALA A 30 10.64 -4.59 -18.49
CA ALA A 30 10.53 -5.55 -19.59
C ALA A 30 9.74 -5.04 -20.80
N LYS A 31 8.89 -4.02 -20.64
CA LYS A 31 8.00 -3.54 -21.72
C LYS A 31 7.94 -2.02 -21.78
N PRO A 32 7.75 -1.43 -22.97
CA PRO A 32 7.49 0.00 -23.10
C PRO A 32 6.24 0.40 -22.31
N PHE A 33 6.24 1.63 -21.80
CA PHE A 33 5.17 2.19 -20.98
C PHE A 33 3.79 1.95 -21.60
N SER A 34 2.88 1.33 -20.85
CA SER A 34 1.52 1.02 -21.31
C SER A 34 0.47 1.65 -20.39
N PHE A 35 -0.71 1.95 -20.94
CA PHE A 35 -1.84 2.48 -20.17
C PHE A 35 -2.24 1.58 -18.99
N ARG A 36 -2.08 0.26 -19.14
CA ARG A 36 -2.30 -0.71 -18.06
C ARG A 36 -1.35 -0.49 -16.88
N LEU A 37 -0.09 -0.14 -17.18
CA LEU A 37 0.95 0.12 -16.18
C LEU A 37 0.66 1.43 -15.43
N PHE A 38 0.23 2.46 -16.14
CA PHE A 38 -0.22 3.71 -15.54
C PHE A 38 -1.42 3.52 -14.60
N MET A 39 -2.44 2.76 -15.02
CA MET A 39 -3.60 2.44 -14.18
C MET A 39 -3.21 1.63 -12.94
N ARG A 40 -2.20 0.76 -13.04
CA ARG A 40 -1.66 0.01 -11.90
C ARG A 40 -0.93 0.92 -10.91
N ILE A 41 -0.12 1.87 -11.38
CA ILE A 41 0.53 2.86 -10.51
C ILE A 41 -0.51 3.69 -9.76
N LEU A 42 -1.56 4.15 -10.45
CA LEU A 42 -2.67 4.87 -9.82
C LEU A 42 -3.41 4.01 -8.77
N ALA A 43 -3.64 2.73 -9.07
CA ALA A 43 -4.25 1.80 -8.12
C ALA A 43 -3.37 1.61 -6.87
N LEU A 44 -2.05 1.55 -7.05
CA LEU A 44 -1.08 1.40 -5.96
C LEU A 44 -1.04 2.64 -5.06
N LEU A 45 -1.06 3.84 -5.66
CA LEU A 45 -1.19 5.11 -4.92
C LEU A 45 -2.53 5.20 -4.18
N GLY A 46 -3.64 4.83 -4.84
CA GLY A 46 -4.96 4.79 -4.21
C GLY A 46 -5.01 3.82 -3.02
N TRP A 47 -4.39 2.65 -3.16
CA TRP A 47 -4.26 1.66 -2.09
C TRP A 47 -3.49 2.21 -0.88
N CYS A 48 -2.36 2.89 -1.11
CA CYS A 48 -1.59 3.55 -0.06
C CYS A 48 -2.38 4.64 0.68
N VAL A 49 -3.17 5.44 -0.04
CA VAL A 49 -4.01 6.48 0.57
C VAL A 49 -5.14 5.88 1.41
N ILE A 50 -5.81 4.83 0.91
CA ILE A 50 -6.89 4.15 1.63
C ILE A 50 -6.34 3.47 2.88
N THR A 51 -5.24 2.73 2.77
CA THR A 51 -4.62 2.05 3.91
C THR A 51 -4.14 3.05 4.97
N TYR A 52 -3.54 4.17 4.56
CA TYR A 52 -3.18 5.26 5.47
C TYR A 52 -4.42 5.87 6.15
N GLY A 53 -5.49 6.15 5.41
CA GLY A 53 -6.74 6.69 5.95
C GLY A 53 -7.42 5.75 6.94
N VAL A 54 -7.45 4.44 6.66
CA VAL A 54 -7.99 3.42 7.57
C VAL A 54 -7.13 3.31 8.83
N ALA A 55 -5.81 3.29 8.69
CA ALA A 55 -4.88 3.22 9.80
C ALA A 55 -4.99 4.43 10.73
N THR A 56 -5.04 5.64 10.17
CA THR A 56 -5.11 6.89 10.93
C THR A 56 -6.47 7.15 11.56
N ARG A 57 -7.59 6.78 10.91
CA ARG A 57 -8.95 6.97 11.47
C ARG A 57 -9.32 5.97 12.56
N ARG A 58 -8.90 4.70 12.45
CA ARG A 58 -9.27 3.67 13.45
C ARG A 58 -8.34 3.60 14.65
N TYR A 59 -7.10 4.08 14.54
CA TYR A 59 -6.10 3.93 15.59
C TYR A 59 -5.48 5.29 15.96
N GLY A 60 -6.08 5.99 16.92
CA GLY A 60 -5.60 7.32 17.38
C GLY A 60 -4.15 7.33 17.91
N TRP A 61 -3.59 6.17 18.27
CA TRP A 61 -2.17 6.05 18.64
C TRP A 61 -1.22 6.10 17.44
N VAL A 62 -1.70 5.76 16.24
CA VAL A 62 -0.96 5.84 14.97
C VAL A 62 -0.85 7.28 14.51
N GLN A 63 -1.86 8.12 14.77
CA GLN A 63 -1.78 9.56 14.50
C GLN A 63 -0.64 10.26 15.26
N LYS A 64 -0.24 9.73 16.44
CA LYS A 64 0.90 10.26 17.20
C LYS A 64 2.26 9.84 16.63
N LEU A 65 2.32 8.75 15.87
CA LEU A 65 3.53 8.25 15.21
C LEU A 65 3.75 8.89 13.82
N CYS A 66 2.70 9.42 13.19
CA CYS A 66 2.76 10.15 11.92
C CYS A 66 2.89 11.68 12.10
N LYS A 67 3.21 12.15 13.30
CA LYS A 67 3.51 13.56 13.61
C LYS A 67 5.03 13.75 13.67
#